data_AF-A0A5B6WF76-F1
#
_entry.id   AF-A0A5B6WF76-F1
#
_cell.length_a   1.000
_cell.length_b   1.000
_cell.length_c   1.000
_cell.angle_alpha   90.00
_cell.angle_beta   90.00
_cell.angle_gamma   90.00
#
_symmetry.space_group_name_H-M   'P 1'
#
loop_
_entity.id
_entity.type
_entity.pdbx_description
1 polymer ?
#
loop_
_entity_poly.entity_id
_entity_poly.type
_entity_poly.pdbx_seq_one_letter_code
_entity_poly.pdbx_strand_id
1 'polypeptide(L)'
;MAASVQLNLRSFKAPFNLKPIAKQFSRPGRIRCAATTPTKRYSITLLPGDGIGPEVISVAKNVLKLAGSLEGIEFSFQEMPMGGAALDLTGVPLPEETLSAAQRADAVLLGAIGGYKWDKNEKHLKPETGLLQLREGLKVFANLRPATVLPQLVDSSTLKKDVAEGVDLMVVRELTGGIYFGKPRGFGTNEKGEDIGFNTEVYSTLEV
;
A
#
# COMPACT_ATOMS: atom_id res chain seq x y z
N MET A 1 79.98 -11.04 -35.63
CA MET A 1 79.37 -11.37 -36.94
C MET A 1 77.87 -11.17 -36.82
N ALA A 2 77.30 -10.47 -37.80
CA ALA A 2 75.92 -10.01 -37.85
C ALA A 2 74.92 -11.15 -38.12
N ALA A 3 73.68 -10.98 -37.66
CA ALA A 3 72.49 -11.19 -38.49
C ALA A 3 71.26 -10.58 -37.79
N SER A 4 70.62 -9.64 -38.48
CA SER A 4 69.31 -9.06 -38.18
C SER A 4 68.20 -10.02 -38.59
N VAL A 5 67.07 -10.02 -37.88
CA VAL A 5 65.78 -10.48 -38.42
C VAL A 5 64.71 -9.47 -38.07
N GLN A 6 64.10 -8.93 -39.12
CA GLN A 6 63.10 -7.86 -39.13
C GLN A 6 61.75 -8.39 -38.62
N LEU A 7 61.14 -7.66 -37.68
CA LEU A 7 59.75 -7.84 -37.26
C LEU A 7 58.82 -7.18 -38.29
N ASN A 8 58.04 -8.02 -38.97
CA ASN A 8 57.07 -7.61 -39.99
C ASN A 8 55.75 -7.21 -39.30
N LEU A 9 55.60 -5.92 -38.97
CA LEU A 9 54.36 -5.38 -38.41
C LEU A 9 53.31 -5.18 -39.53
N ARG A 10 52.41 -6.14 -39.68
CA ARG A 10 51.18 -5.94 -40.47
C ARG A 10 50.24 -5.02 -39.68
N SER A 11 49.98 -3.84 -40.24
CA SER A 11 48.98 -2.88 -39.78
C SER A 11 47.58 -3.50 -39.85
N PHE A 12 47.01 -3.82 -38.68
CA PHE A 12 45.57 -4.03 -38.53
C PHE A 12 44.93 -2.69 -38.16
N LYS A 13 44.21 -2.09 -39.11
CA LYS A 13 43.32 -0.94 -38.86
C LYS A 13 42.13 -1.42 -38.04
N ALA A 14 42.01 -0.94 -36.81
CA ALA A 14 40.76 -1.04 -36.05
C ALA A 14 39.69 -0.14 -36.72
N PRO A 15 38.51 -0.66 -37.07
CA PRO A 15 37.37 0.20 -37.36
C PRO A 15 36.80 0.58 -35.99
N PHE A 16 36.86 1.85 -35.60
CA PHE A 16 35.87 2.54 -34.76
C PHE A 16 36.50 3.84 -34.25
N ASN A 17 35.87 4.93 -34.67
CA ASN A 17 36.25 6.29 -34.36
C ASN A 17 35.79 6.62 -32.94
N LEU A 18 36.66 6.45 -31.94
CA LEU A 18 36.39 6.86 -30.56
C LEU A 18 36.56 8.39 -30.45
N LYS A 19 35.44 9.10 -30.40
CA LYS A 19 35.43 10.51 -29.98
C LYS A 19 35.86 10.60 -28.51
N PRO A 20 36.68 11.59 -28.11
CA PRO A 20 37.06 11.76 -26.72
C PRO A 20 35.84 12.20 -25.90
N ILE A 21 35.46 11.39 -24.91
CA ILE A 21 34.46 11.79 -23.91
C ILE A 21 35.11 12.85 -23.03
N ALA A 22 34.69 14.10 -23.18
CA ALA A 22 35.05 15.16 -22.27
C ALA A 22 34.55 14.78 -20.86
N LYS A 23 35.46 14.69 -19.89
CA LYS A 23 35.12 14.51 -18.48
C LYS A 23 34.37 15.75 -17.99
N GLN A 24 33.05 15.66 -17.99
CA GLN A 24 32.19 16.67 -17.41
C GLN A 24 32.23 16.48 -15.89
N PHE A 25 33.13 17.22 -15.23
CA PHE A 25 33.11 17.32 -13.77
C PHE A 25 31.79 17.96 -13.36
N SER A 26 30.85 17.16 -12.86
CA SER A 26 29.65 17.64 -12.21
C SER A 26 30.08 18.49 -11.01
N ARG A 27 29.70 19.77 -11.02
CA ARG A 27 29.88 20.68 -9.89
C ARG A 27 29.39 19.99 -8.61
N PRO A 28 30.08 20.12 -7.46
CA PRO A 28 29.54 19.62 -6.21
C PRO A 28 28.18 20.28 -6.01
N GLY A 29 27.13 19.46 -5.99
CA GLY A 29 25.79 19.92 -5.73
C GLY A 29 25.82 20.71 -4.44
N ARG A 30 25.43 21.98 -4.50
CA ARG A 30 25.31 22.83 -3.32
C ARG A 30 24.28 22.14 -2.43
N ILE A 31 24.74 21.47 -1.37
CA ILE A 31 23.86 20.95 -0.32
C ILE A 31 23.17 22.19 0.23
N ARG A 32 21.93 22.44 -0.21
CA ARG A 32 21.09 23.45 0.41
C ARG A 32 20.67 22.86 1.74
N CYS A 33 21.46 23.09 2.78
CA CYS A 33 20.95 23.17 4.14
C CYS A 33 20.09 24.44 4.23
N ALA A 34 18.97 24.46 3.51
CA ALA A 34 17.87 25.29 3.92
C ALA A 34 17.14 24.43 4.96
N ALA A 35 17.09 24.89 6.21
CA ALA A 35 15.99 24.50 7.08
C ALA A 35 14.72 25.00 6.37
N THR A 36 14.17 24.18 5.48
CA THR A 36 12.97 24.50 4.72
C THR A 36 11.86 24.55 5.76
N THR A 37 11.43 25.76 6.12
CA THR A 37 10.18 25.94 6.86
C THR A 37 9.11 25.15 6.13
N PRO A 38 8.39 24.22 6.80
CA PRO A 38 7.37 23.44 6.14
C PRO A 38 6.37 24.36 5.48
N THR A 39 6.18 24.19 4.17
CA THR A 39 5.24 25.00 3.39
C THR A 39 3.83 24.45 3.48
N LYS A 40 3.70 23.18 3.87
CA LYS A 40 2.43 22.46 4.04
C LYS A 40 2.52 21.53 5.24
N ARG A 41 1.40 21.37 5.95
CA ARG A 41 1.24 20.43 7.05
C ARG A 41 0.00 19.58 6.81
N TYR A 42 0.13 18.27 6.96
CA TYR A 42 -0.97 17.32 6.88
C TYR A 42 -1.11 16.53 8.19
N SER A 43 -2.34 16.22 8.54
CA SER A 43 -2.72 15.35 9.65
C SER A 43 -2.97 13.93 9.13
N ILE A 44 -2.30 12.94 9.75
CA ILE A 44 -2.39 11.54 9.36
C ILE A 44 -2.84 10.72 10.56
N THR A 45 -3.99 10.06 10.45
CA THR A 45 -4.39 9.05 11.43
C THR A 45 -3.66 7.75 11.12
N LEU A 46 -2.90 7.23 12.08
CA LEU A 46 -2.26 5.93 12.01
C LEU A 46 -3.16 4.90 12.68
N LEU A 47 -3.44 3.80 11.98
CA LEU A 47 -4.17 2.65 12.49
C LEU A 47 -3.24 1.43 12.44
N PRO A 48 -2.36 1.24 13.44
CA PRO A 48 -1.39 0.14 13.48
C PRO A 48 -2.05 -1.24 13.32
N GLY A 49 -3.14 -1.45 14.05
CA GLY A 49 -3.92 -2.69 14.05
C GLY A 49 -3.17 -3.85 14.70
N ASP A 50 -3.28 -5.03 14.08
CA ASP A 50 -2.94 -6.33 14.67
C ASP A 50 -1.72 -6.99 14.01
N GLY A 51 -1.15 -8.00 14.66
CA GLY A 51 -0.05 -8.81 14.13
C GLY A 51 1.18 -7.94 13.81
N ILE A 52 1.68 -8.04 12.57
CA ILE A 52 2.82 -7.26 12.10
C ILE A 52 2.50 -5.77 11.84
N GLY A 53 1.23 -5.38 11.92
CA GLY A 53 0.74 -4.04 11.58
C GLY A 53 1.51 -2.91 12.28
N PRO A 54 1.70 -2.94 13.60
CA PRO A 54 2.48 -1.92 14.31
C PRO A 54 3.93 -1.78 13.86
N GLU A 55 4.59 -2.91 13.55
CA GLU A 55 5.99 -2.90 13.13
C GLU A 55 6.15 -2.23 11.76
N VAL A 56 5.31 -2.61 10.78
CA VAL A 56 5.39 -2.05 9.42
C VAL A 56 4.95 -0.58 9.38
N ILE A 57 3.96 -0.19 10.20
CA ILE A 57 3.51 1.20 10.30
C ILE A 57 4.57 2.11 10.91
N SER A 58 5.30 1.63 11.91
CA SER A 58 6.42 2.38 12.50
C SER A 58 7.49 2.71 11.45
N VAL A 59 7.84 1.74 10.60
CA VAL A 59 8.79 1.96 9.49
C VAL A 59 8.21 2.92 8.45
N ALA A 60 6.97 2.73 8.02
CA ALA A 60 6.31 3.60 7.04
C ALA A 60 6.23 5.05 7.51
N LYS A 61 5.90 5.29 8.79
CA LYS A 61 5.88 6.62 9.43
C LYS A 61 7.23 7.32 9.32
N ASN A 62 8.33 6.60 9.58
CA ASN A 62 9.68 7.16 9.50
C ASN A 62 10.08 7.52 8.07
N VAL A 63 9.79 6.64 7.10
CA VAL A 63 10.05 6.89 5.68
C VAL A 63 9.22 8.08 5.18
N LEU A 64 7.94 8.14 5.53
CA LEU A 64 7.05 9.23 5.15
C LEU A 64 7.52 10.57 5.72
N LYS A 65 7.93 10.60 6.99
CA LYS A 65 8.49 11.80 7.62
C LYS A 65 9.75 12.31 6.91
N LEU A 66 10.65 11.39 6.56
CA LEU A 66 11.89 11.75 5.83
C LEU A 66 11.58 12.28 4.43
N ALA A 67 10.77 11.55 3.65
CA ALA A 67 10.40 11.95 2.29
C ALA A 67 9.67 13.29 2.29
N GLY A 68 8.73 13.51 3.21
CA GLY A 68 8.03 14.80 3.36
C GLY A 68 8.97 15.94 3.68
N SER A 69 9.91 15.74 4.61
CA SER A 69 10.89 16.76 4.99
C SER A 69 11.76 17.22 3.82
N LEU A 70 12.11 16.31 2.90
CA LEU A 70 12.88 16.65 1.70
C LEU A 70 12.08 17.54 0.72
N GLU A 71 10.75 17.42 0.74
CA GLU A 71 9.82 18.17 -0.11
C GLU A 71 9.18 19.37 0.63
N GLY A 72 9.62 19.69 1.85
CA GLY A 72 9.06 20.79 2.65
C GLY A 72 7.61 20.56 3.12
N ILE A 73 7.24 19.29 3.33
CA ILE A 73 5.95 18.83 3.87
C ILE A 73 6.17 18.30 5.29
N GLU A 74 5.32 18.74 6.22
CA GLU A 74 5.28 18.23 7.59
C GLU A 74 4.05 17.35 7.82
N PHE A 75 4.21 16.30 8.63
CA PHE A 75 3.13 15.39 9.01
C PHE A 75 2.92 15.40 10.53
N SER A 76 1.67 15.57 10.95
CA SER A 76 1.21 15.34 12.32
C SER A 76 0.55 13.97 12.39
N PHE A 77 1.06 13.09 13.23
CA PHE A 77 0.55 11.72 13.35
C PHE A 77 -0.27 11.55 14.62
N GLN A 78 -1.45 10.93 14.50
CA GLN A 78 -2.26 10.49 15.63
C GLN A 78 -2.53 8.99 15.50
N GLU A 79 -2.01 8.20 16.44
CA GLU A 79 -2.25 6.76 16.49
C GLU A 79 -3.57 6.46 17.20
N MET A 80 -4.41 5.62 16.59
CA MET A 80 -5.72 5.24 17.11
C MET A 80 -5.92 3.72 17.06
N PRO A 81 -6.64 3.12 18.03
CA PRO A 81 -6.87 1.68 18.08
C PRO A 81 -7.89 1.23 17.02
N MET A 82 -7.64 0.08 16.39
CA MET A 82 -8.55 -0.58 15.46
C MET A 82 -8.32 -2.10 15.48
N GLY A 83 -9.33 -2.90 15.12
CA GLY A 83 -9.22 -4.34 14.97
C GLY A 83 -9.21 -5.07 16.31
N GLY A 84 -8.39 -6.11 16.41
CA GLY A 84 -8.16 -6.85 17.65
C GLY A 84 -7.61 -5.98 18.77
N ALA A 85 -6.69 -5.07 18.45
CA ALA A 85 -6.15 -4.10 19.40
C ALA A 85 -7.24 -3.20 20.01
N ALA A 86 -8.25 -2.82 19.21
CA ALA A 86 -9.41 -2.09 19.73
C ALA A 86 -10.35 -2.98 20.53
N LEU A 87 -10.61 -4.22 20.08
CA LEU A 87 -11.41 -5.19 20.83
C LEU A 87 -10.86 -5.41 22.24
N ASP A 88 -9.54 -5.54 22.37
CA ASP A 88 -8.88 -5.73 23.66
C ASP A 88 -8.96 -4.49 24.57
N LEU A 89 -9.01 -3.29 23.97
CA LEU A 89 -8.98 -2.01 24.71
C LEU A 89 -10.37 -1.49 25.08
N THR A 90 -11.33 -1.61 24.17
CA THR A 90 -12.65 -0.96 24.26
C THR A 90 -13.83 -1.93 24.07
N GLY A 91 -13.55 -3.19 23.69
CA GLY A 91 -14.58 -4.19 23.44
C GLY A 91 -15.23 -4.12 22.05
N VAL A 92 -14.84 -3.18 21.18
CA VAL A 92 -15.35 -3.05 19.82
C VAL A 92 -14.22 -2.95 18.78
N PRO A 93 -14.39 -3.48 17.55
CA PRO A 93 -13.32 -3.50 16.56
C PRO A 93 -13.04 -2.14 15.90
N LEU A 94 -13.97 -1.18 16.03
CA LEU A 94 -13.78 0.21 15.61
C LEU A 94 -14.44 1.15 16.64
N PRO A 95 -13.66 1.78 17.53
CA PRO A 95 -14.17 2.80 18.44
C PRO A 95 -14.63 4.06 17.70
N GLU A 96 -15.63 4.75 18.24
CA GLU A 96 -16.17 5.97 17.64
C GLU A 96 -15.11 7.08 17.57
N GLU A 97 -14.26 7.18 18.59
CA GLU A 97 -13.14 8.12 18.62
C GLU A 97 -12.15 7.87 17.47
N THR A 98 -11.94 6.61 17.11
CA THR A 98 -11.06 6.22 15.99
C THR A 98 -11.65 6.68 14.65
N LEU A 99 -12.96 6.45 14.42
CA LEU A 99 -13.62 6.92 13.20
C LEU A 99 -13.64 8.45 13.13
N SER A 100 -13.94 9.11 14.24
CA SER A 100 -13.94 10.58 14.37
C SER A 100 -12.55 11.19 14.15
N ALA A 101 -11.46 10.51 14.55
CA ALA A 101 -10.10 10.94 14.26
C ALA A 101 -9.80 10.78 12.76
N ALA A 102 -10.14 9.62 12.18
CA ALA A 102 -9.94 9.33 10.76
C ALA A 102 -10.67 10.31 9.83
N GLN A 103 -11.91 10.71 10.18
CA GLN A 103 -12.70 11.69 9.40
C GLN A 103 -12.15 13.13 9.48
N ARG A 104 -11.43 13.47 10.55
CA ARG A 104 -10.80 14.79 10.72
C ARG A 104 -9.40 14.88 10.12
N ALA A 105 -8.78 13.74 9.83
CA ALA A 105 -7.44 13.69 9.25
C ALA A 105 -7.47 13.90 7.74
N ASP A 106 -6.35 14.36 7.18
CA ASP A 106 -6.18 14.48 5.73
C ASP A 106 -6.00 13.11 5.06
N ALA A 107 -5.44 12.14 5.78
CA ALA A 107 -5.32 10.76 5.33
C ALA A 107 -5.26 9.77 6.50
N VAL A 108 -5.55 8.50 6.19
CA VAL A 108 -5.46 7.38 7.12
C VAL A 108 -4.43 6.39 6.59
N LEU A 109 -3.50 5.95 7.44
CA LEU A 109 -2.54 4.89 7.13
C LEU A 109 -2.79 3.70 8.05
N LEU A 110 -3.24 2.59 7.47
CA LEU A 110 -3.62 1.37 8.17
C LEU A 110 -2.58 0.27 7.95
N GLY A 111 -2.24 -0.47 9.01
CA GLY A 111 -1.30 -1.59 8.99
C GLY A 111 -1.97 -2.90 8.58
N ALA A 112 -2.29 -3.74 9.55
CA ALA A 112 -2.99 -5.02 9.34
C ALA A 112 -4.07 -5.22 10.40
N ILE A 113 -5.05 -6.07 10.14
CA ILE A 113 -6.17 -6.35 11.05
C ILE A 113 -6.40 -7.87 11.05
N GLY A 114 -6.72 -8.44 12.21
CA GLY A 114 -7.03 -9.85 12.38
C GLY A 114 -6.06 -10.61 13.28
N GLY A 115 -6.49 -11.76 13.80
CA GLY A 115 -5.66 -12.65 14.60
C GLY A 115 -6.44 -13.74 15.31
N TYR A 116 -5.77 -14.86 15.61
CA TYR A 116 -6.39 -16.09 16.14
C TYR A 116 -7.20 -15.89 17.42
N LYS A 117 -6.82 -14.90 18.24
CA LYS A 117 -7.47 -14.59 19.51
C LYS A 117 -8.96 -14.27 19.34
N TRP A 118 -9.35 -13.64 18.24
CA TRP A 118 -10.71 -13.13 18.01
C TRP A 118 -11.51 -13.94 16.98
N ASP A 119 -10.95 -15.03 16.45
CA ASP A 119 -11.59 -15.85 15.41
C ASP A 119 -12.91 -16.49 15.85
N LYS A 120 -13.04 -16.76 17.14
CA LYS A 120 -14.23 -17.36 17.76
C LYS A 120 -15.25 -16.33 18.26
N ASN A 121 -14.97 -15.04 18.11
CA ASN A 121 -15.92 -14.00 18.48
C ASN A 121 -17.14 -14.04 17.56
N GLU A 122 -18.25 -13.52 18.07
CA GLU A 122 -19.40 -13.21 17.25
C GLU A 122 -19.01 -12.27 16.11
N LYS A 123 -19.67 -12.39 14.95
CA LYS A 123 -19.31 -11.66 13.73
C LYS A 123 -19.12 -10.15 13.94
N HIS A 124 -19.98 -9.53 14.73
CA HIS A 124 -19.93 -8.09 14.98
C HIS A 124 -18.75 -7.66 15.89
N LEU A 125 -18.13 -8.61 16.60
CA LEU A 125 -16.95 -8.43 17.46
C LEU A 125 -15.68 -9.04 16.83
N LYS A 126 -15.67 -9.22 15.50
CA LYS A 126 -14.48 -9.63 14.77
C LYS A 126 -13.70 -8.43 14.25
N PRO A 127 -12.35 -8.48 14.21
CA PRO A 127 -11.52 -7.39 13.71
C PRO A 127 -11.92 -6.88 12.31
N GLU A 128 -12.26 -7.80 11.40
CA GLU A 128 -12.62 -7.48 10.00
C GLU A 128 -13.91 -6.66 9.90
N THR A 129 -14.80 -6.76 10.87
CA THR A 129 -16.01 -5.93 10.93
C THR A 129 -15.66 -4.46 11.10
N GLY A 130 -14.64 -4.14 11.91
CA GLY A 130 -14.13 -2.77 12.05
C GLY A 130 -13.60 -2.20 10.73
N LEU A 131 -13.00 -3.04 9.88
CA LEU A 131 -12.52 -2.62 8.55
C LEU A 131 -13.67 -2.27 7.59
N LEU A 132 -14.77 -3.03 7.63
CA LEU A 132 -15.96 -2.70 6.84
C LEU A 132 -16.61 -1.41 7.34
N GLN A 133 -16.75 -1.24 8.66
CA GLN A 133 -17.29 -0.03 9.28
C GLN A 133 -16.45 1.21 8.94
N LEU A 134 -15.12 1.10 8.97
CA LEU A 134 -14.24 2.21 8.62
C LEU A 134 -14.42 2.63 7.15
N ARG A 135 -14.50 1.66 6.23
CA ARG A 135 -14.68 1.94 4.79
C ARG A 135 -15.99 2.66 4.51
N GLU A 136 -17.07 2.17 5.11
CA GLU A 136 -18.40 2.79 5.02
C GLU A 136 -18.40 4.19 5.65
N GLY A 137 -17.84 4.32 6.86
CA GLY A 137 -17.78 5.59 7.61
C GLY A 137 -16.92 6.68 6.95
N LEU A 138 -15.92 6.29 6.15
CA LEU A 138 -15.10 7.21 5.35
C LEU A 138 -15.60 7.39 3.91
N LYS A 139 -16.60 6.62 3.48
CA LYS A 139 -17.17 6.65 2.10
C LYS A 139 -16.10 6.46 1.01
N VAL A 140 -15.11 5.61 1.27
CA VAL A 140 -13.99 5.34 0.36
C VAL A 140 -14.36 4.28 -0.69
N PHE A 141 -15.32 4.60 -1.56
CA PHE A 141 -15.89 3.66 -2.53
C PHE A 141 -14.88 3.12 -3.56
N ALA A 142 -13.86 3.90 -3.92
CA ALA A 142 -12.87 3.53 -4.93
C ALA A 142 -11.65 2.83 -4.30
N ASN A 143 -11.60 1.50 -4.40
CA ASN A 143 -10.41 0.74 -4.01
C ASN A 143 -9.47 0.54 -5.20
N LEU A 144 -8.26 1.08 -5.08
CA LEU A 144 -7.19 0.94 -6.06
C LEU A 144 -6.21 -0.14 -5.63
N ARG A 145 -5.97 -1.14 -6.49
CA ARG A 145 -5.01 -2.23 -6.26
C ARG A 145 -4.08 -2.38 -7.48
N PRO A 146 -2.92 -1.71 -7.48
CA PRO A 146 -1.90 -1.95 -8.49
C PRO A 146 -1.34 -3.37 -8.33
N ALA A 147 -1.23 -4.10 -9.43
CA ALA A 147 -0.57 -5.39 -9.51
C ALA A 147 0.49 -5.33 -10.61
N THR A 148 1.74 -5.16 -10.20
CA THR A 148 2.89 -5.00 -11.08
C THR A 148 3.93 -6.06 -10.74
N VAL A 149 4.44 -6.76 -11.75
CA VAL A 149 5.55 -7.71 -11.58
C VAL A 149 6.86 -6.94 -11.75
N LEU A 150 7.59 -6.76 -10.65
CA LEU A 150 8.91 -6.12 -10.68
C LEU A 150 9.92 -7.03 -11.38
N PRO A 151 10.78 -6.51 -12.28
CA PRO A 151 11.79 -7.32 -12.99
C PRO A 151 12.68 -8.17 -12.06
N GLN A 152 12.98 -7.63 -10.88
CA GLN A 152 13.80 -8.29 -9.86
C GLN A 152 13.10 -9.46 -9.17
N LEU A 153 11.77 -9.59 -9.32
CA LEU A 153 10.91 -10.56 -8.64
C LEU A 153 10.12 -11.45 -9.62
N VAL A 154 10.42 -11.40 -10.93
CA VAL A 154 9.68 -12.18 -11.94
C VAL A 154 9.62 -13.68 -11.60
N ASP A 155 10.73 -14.23 -11.10
CA ASP A 155 10.84 -15.65 -10.76
C ASP A 155 10.08 -16.05 -9.47
N SER A 156 9.49 -15.08 -8.75
CA SER A 156 8.60 -15.36 -7.61
C SER A 156 7.16 -15.65 -8.05
N SER A 157 6.80 -15.35 -9.31
CA SER A 157 5.51 -15.70 -9.89
C SER A 157 5.41 -17.19 -10.15
N THR A 158 4.21 -17.76 -9.96
CA THR A 158 3.92 -19.16 -10.33
C THR A 158 3.64 -19.33 -11.82
N LEU A 159 3.47 -18.22 -12.56
CA LEU A 159 3.29 -18.23 -14.00
C LEU A 159 4.63 -18.32 -14.72
N LYS A 160 4.59 -18.77 -15.98
CA LYS A 160 5.78 -18.75 -16.83
C LYS A 160 6.28 -17.31 -17.00
N LYS A 161 7.60 -17.16 -17.10
CA LYS A 161 8.26 -15.85 -17.22
C LYS A 161 7.73 -15.03 -18.39
N ASP A 162 7.55 -15.64 -19.56
CA ASP A 162 7.01 -15.01 -20.77
C ASP A 162 5.54 -14.56 -20.66
N VAL A 163 4.85 -14.97 -19.59
CA VAL A 163 3.49 -14.53 -19.26
C VAL A 163 3.48 -13.47 -18.15
N ALA A 164 4.36 -13.60 -17.15
CA ALA A 164 4.38 -12.72 -15.97
C ALA A 164 5.20 -11.44 -16.18
N GLU A 165 6.27 -11.51 -16.98
CA GLU A 165 7.16 -10.38 -17.20
C GLU A 165 6.41 -9.23 -17.90
N GLY A 166 6.52 -8.02 -17.35
CA GLY A 166 5.86 -6.84 -17.87
C GLY A 166 4.39 -6.67 -17.48
N VAL A 167 3.83 -7.55 -16.63
CA VAL A 167 2.50 -7.34 -16.05
C VAL A 167 2.50 -6.03 -15.24
N ASP A 168 1.63 -5.11 -15.63
CA ASP A 168 1.38 -3.85 -14.95
C ASP A 168 -0.09 -3.45 -15.16
N LEU A 169 -0.91 -3.65 -14.13
CA LEU A 169 -2.34 -3.34 -14.19
C LEU A 169 -2.85 -2.70 -12.90
N MET A 170 -3.95 -1.96 -13.02
CA MET A 170 -4.66 -1.36 -11.91
C MET A 170 -6.07 -1.94 -11.83
N VAL A 171 -6.39 -2.61 -10.72
CA VAL A 171 -7.78 -2.98 -10.42
C VAL A 171 -8.44 -1.82 -9.68
N VAL A 172 -9.51 -1.28 -10.26
CA VAL A 172 -10.42 -0.34 -9.60
C VAL A 172 -11.65 -1.12 -9.16
N ARG A 173 -11.85 -1.23 -7.84
CA ARG A 173 -12.91 -2.01 -7.23
C ARG A 173 -13.84 -1.11 -6.42
N GLU A 174 -15.15 -1.24 -6.64
CA GLU A 174 -16.18 -0.68 -5.76
C GLU A 174 -16.09 -1.35 -4.37
N LEU A 175 -16.08 -0.54 -3.30
CA LEU A 175 -15.69 -0.96 -1.95
C LEU A 175 -16.77 -0.83 -0.88
N THR A 176 -17.83 -0.07 -1.14
CA THR A 176 -18.84 0.35 -0.15
C THR A 176 -20.28 -0.05 -0.50
N GLY A 177 -20.50 -0.76 -1.61
CA GLY A 177 -21.81 -1.23 -2.06
C GLY A 177 -21.90 -2.74 -2.27
N GLY A 178 -22.81 -3.15 -3.14
CA GLY A 178 -23.01 -4.55 -3.54
C GLY A 178 -23.36 -5.48 -2.38
N ILE A 179 -23.04 -6.76 -2.54
CA ILE A 179 -23.38 -7.85 -1.62
C ILE A 179 -22.79 -7.68 -0.22
N TYR A 180 -21.78 -6.82 -0.09
CA TYR A 180 -21.14 -6.54 1.20
C TYR A 180 -22.02 -5.69 2.11
N PHE A 181 -22.82 -4.78 1.56
CA PHE A 181 -23.64 -3.84 2.33
C PHE A 181 -25.15 -3.96 2.04
N GLY A 182 -25.52 -4.66 0.97
CA GLY A 182 -26.91 -4.85 0.55
C GLY A 182 -27.81 -5.49 1.60
N LYS A 183 -29.06 -5.02 1.63
CA LYS A 183 -30.15 -5.51 2.48
C LYS A 183 -31.33 -5.96 1.59
N PRO A 184 -32.15 -6.94 2.02
CA PRO A 184 -32.07 -7.68 3.28
C PRO A 184 -30.91 -8.69 3.30
N ARG A 185 -30.42 -9.05 4.49
CA ARG A 185 -29.39 -10.09 4.67
C ARG A 185 -29.54 -10.79 6.01
N GLY A 186 -29.13 -12.05 6.10
CA GLY A 186 -29.13 -12.77 7.37
C GLY A 186 -29.34 -14.26 7.20
N PHE A 187 -29.80 -14.86 8.29
CA PHE A 187 -30.24 -16.25 8.36
C PHE A 187 -31.71 -16.28 8.75
N GLY A 188 -32.44 -17.28 8.29
CA GLY A 188 -33.83 -17.55 8.66
C GLY A 188 -34.17 -19.01 8.44
N THR A 189 -35.41 -19.38 8.72
CA THR A 189 -35.91 -20.74 8.53
C THR A 189 -37.12 -20.69 7.61
N ASN A 190 -37.19 -21.55 6.61
CA ASN A 190 -38.34 -21.61 5.71
C ASN A 190 -39.54 -22.33 6.34
N GLU A 191 -40.66 -22.33 5.62
CA GLU A 191 -41.90 -23.01 6.05
C GLU A 191 -41.73 -24.53 6.27
N LYS A 192 -40.68 -25.13 5.69
CA LYS A 192 -40.35 -26.56 5.86
C LYS A 192 -39.39 -26.82 7.04
N GLY A 193 -38.98 -25.78 7.77
CA GLY A 193 -38.02 -25.91 8.87
C GLY A 193 -36.56 -25.96 8.44
N GLU A 194 -36.22 -25.62 7.18
CA GLU A 194 -34.85 -25.62 6.67
C GLU A 194 -34.19 -24.26 6.88
N ASP A 195 -32.92 -24.25 7.28
CA ASP A 195 -32.12 -23.04 7.41
C ASP A 195 -31.81 -22.42 6.04
N ILE A 196 -32.04 -21.11 5.91
CA ILE A 196 -31.70 -20.31 4.74
C ILE A 196 -30.73 -19.20 5.16
N GLY A 197 -29.62 -19.07 4.43
CA GLY A 197 -28.78 -17.88 4.44
C GLY A 197 -29.01 -17.03 3.19
N PHE A 198 -29.09 -15.71 3.34
CA PHE A 198 -29.28 -14.81 2.20
C PHE A 198 -28.47 -13.50 2.33
N ASN A 199 -28.03 -13.00 1.18
CA ASN A 199 -27.42 -11.70 0.98
C ASN A 199 -27.97 -11.09 -0.32
N THR A 200 -28.00 -9.76 -0.40
CA THR A 200 -28.50 -9.05 -1.59
C THR A 200 -27.35 -8.33 -2.28
N GLU A 201 -27.06 -8.71 -3.52
CA GLU A 201 -26.25 -7.90 -4.45
C GLU A 201 -27.13 -6.78 -5.00
N VAL A 202 -26.82 -5.53 -4.68
CA VAL A 202 -27.61 -4.37 -5.10
C VAL A 202 -26.73 -3.15 -5.29
N TYR A 203 -27.03 -2.39 -6.34
CA TYR A 203 -26.38 -1.14 -6.70
C TYR A 203 -27.41 -0.14 -7.25
N SER A 204 -27.21 1.14 -6.94
CA SER A 204 -27.87 2.26 -7.61
C SER A 204 -27.05 2.74 -8.82
N THR A 205 -27.69 3.48 -9.73
CA THR A 205 -27.02 4.06 -10.90
C THR A 205 -25.92 5.08 -10.53
N LEU A 206 -25.92 5.63 -9.31
CA LEU A 206 -24.86 6.54 -8.87
C LEU A 206 -23.62 5.82 -8.34
N GLU A 207 -23.75 4.54 -7.99
CA GLU A 207 -22.66 3.71 -7.46
C GLU A 207 -21.86 2.99 -8.56
N VAL A 208 -22.34 3.00 -9.81
CA VAL A 208 -21.76 2.34 -10.99
C VAL A 208 -21.38 3.37 -12.03
#